data_AF-A0A8H5H3J8-F1
#
_entry.id   AF-A0A8H5H3J8-F1
#
_cell.length_a   1.000
_cell.length_b   1.000
_cell.length_c   1.000
_cell.angle_alpha   90.00
_cell.angle_beta   90.00
_cell.angle_gamma   90.00
#
_symmetry.space_group_name_H-M   'P 1'
#
loop_
_entity.id
_entity.type
_entity.pdbx_description
1 polymer ?
#
loop_
_entity_poly.entity_id
_entity_poly.type
_entity_poly.pdbx_seq_one_letter_code
_entity_poly.pdbx_strand_id
1 'polypeptide(L)'
;MEPINENPPTRAPGSSLLRFNVQSSDVISDMRINVSEENSETVIWYKERFLSDEEIIEHVVHSPTSTLCWTIHRPKRGWYIRIRSPRFAPGVFIPLLPVPRSSPQYADAALSFSSRTNISPGAEPDLTSHGRPSISSNHSYPPTPPALIVQPPSPKSVQAKLEQIPNDRPRKLGKPASQVTQFILIPHSTQVAQPTSNSIFARALSVLKNHRPSHSNSFTLSRIAASAPLSPPPSYTSTPSQVSPMQASNLSAPAPLPPPVLVFHDRTPLLTVRSLTGLIEIERTEEQLLGVETSFWIAVALTYLEFLEERESYLAALND
;
A
#
# COMPACT_ATOMS: atom_id res chain seq x y z
N MET A 1 5.63 12.11 -48.57
CA MET A 1 5.55 12.58 -47.17
C MET A 1 4.28 11.98 -46.59
N GLU A 2 4.38 10.81 -45.98
CA GLU A 2 3.29 10.18 -45.24
C GLU A 2 3.27 10.71 -43.81
N PRO A 3 2.10 11.04 -43.24
CA PRO A 3 2.00 11.36 -41.83
C PRO A 3 2.02 10.07 -41.00
N ILE A 4 3.03 9.95 -40.13
CA ILE A 4 3.14 8.88 -39.14
C ILE A 4 2.05 9.13 -38.09
N ASN A 5 1.02 8.29 -38.12
CA ASN A 5 -0.05 8.28 -37.14
C ASN A 5 0.43 7.50 -35.89
N GLU A 6 1.01 8.21 -34.92
CA GLU A 6 1.32 7.63 -33.61
C GLU A 6 0.01 7.46 -32.82
N ASN A 7 -0.56 6.25 -32.89
CA ASN A 7 -1.57 5.85 -31.91
C ASN A 7 -0.91 5.75 -30.52
N PRO A 8 -1.43 6.43 -29.49
CA PRO A 8 -0.95 6.23 -28.13
C PRO A 8 -1.22 4.79 -27.67
N PRO A 9 -0.36 4.21 -26.83
CA PRO A 9 -0.52 2.84 -26.36
C PRO A 9 -1.86 2.69 -25.65
N THR A 10 -2.66 1.74 -26.15
CA THR A 10 -3.98 1.40 -25.63
C THR A 10 -3.84 0.94 -24.17
N ARG A 11 -4.19 1.82 -23.24
CA ARG A 11 -4.25 1.55 -21.81
C ARG A 11 -5.20 0.36 -21.59
N ALA A 12 -4.76 -0.65 -20.83
CA ALA A 12 -5.58 -1.82 -20.52
C ALA A 12 -6.92 -1.35 -19.90
N PRO A 13 -8.08 -1.78 -20.45
CA PRO A 13 -9.39 -1.41 -19.93
C PRO A 13 -9.63 -2.15 -18.62
N GLY A 14 -9.33 -1.52 -17.48
CA GLY A 14 -9.61 -2.11 -16.16
C GLY A 14 -9.04 -1.41 -14.93
N SER A 15 -7.94 -0.63 -15.04
CA SER A 15 -7.36 0.05 -13.87
C SER A 15 -7.87 1.49 -13.75
N SER A 16 -8.88 1.69 -12.90
CA SER A 16 -9.21 3.05 -12.47
C SER A 16 -8.15 3.50 -11.47
N LEU A 17 -7.26 4.41 -11.88
CA LEU A 17 -6.30 5.04 -10.97
C LEU A 17 -6.98 6.20 -10.25
N LEU A 18 -6.76 6.31 -8.94
CA LEU A 18 -6.97 7.55 -8.20
C LEU A 18 -5.72 8.41 -8.36
N ARG A 19 -5.90 9.71 -8.55
CA ARG A 19 -4.79 10.64 -8.79
C ARG A 19 -4.91 11.88 -7.93
N PHE A 20 -3.84 12.20 -7.22
CA PHE A 20 -3.81 13.31 -6.30
C PHE A 20 -2.58 14.18 -6.53
N ASN A 21 -2.80 15.49 -6.69
CA ASN A 21 -1.73 16.47 -6.68
C ASN A 21 -1.24 16.67 -5.25
N VAL A 22 0.07 16.68 -5.06
CA VAL A 22 0.73 17.02 -3.80
C VAL A 22 1.49 18.31 -4.01
N GLN A 23 1.26 19.31 -3.16
CA GLN A 23 1.88 20.62 -3.30
C GLN A 23 2.16 21.23 -1.93
N SER A 24 3.40 21.69 -1.70
CA SER A 24 3.72 22.54 -0.55
C SER A 24 3.07 23.92 -0.69
N SER A 25 2.58 24.47 0.42
CA SER A 25 2.09 25.84 0.48
C SER A 25 3.20 26.83 0.09
N ASP A 26 2.83 27.85 -0.69
CA ASP A 26 3.71 28.97 -1.07
C ASP A 26 3.77 30.05 0.04
N VAL A 27 2.87 29.96 1.03
CA VAL A 27 2.84 30.83 2.19
C VAL A 27 3.94 30.38 3.16
N ILE A 28 5.03 31.15 3.24
CA ILE A 28 6.22 30.84 4.05
C ILE A 28 5.89 30.58 5.54
N SER A 29 4.84 31.22 6.08
CA SER A 29 4.39 31.00 7.45
C SER A 29 3.63 29.69 7.67
N ASP A 30 3.13 29.08 6.60
CA ASP A 30 2.32 27.87 6.61
C ASP A 30 3.17 26.72 6.04
N MET A 31 3.94 26.04 6.90
CA MET A 31 4.73 24.84 6.52
C MET A 31 3.80 23.64 6.28
N ARG A 32 2.90 23.76 5.30
CA ARG A 32 1.82 22.84 5.03
C ARG A 32 1.97 22.19 3.67
N ILE A 33 1.60 20.91 3.57
CA ILE A 33 1.50 20.18 2.31
C ILE A 33 0.03 19.93 2.01
N ASN A 34 -0.44 20.33 0.85
CA ASN A 34 -1.81 20.11 0.39
C ASN A 34 -1.89 18.91 -0.54
N VAL A 35 -3.00 18.19 -0.45
CA VAL A 35 -3.34 17.07 -1.32
C VAL A 35 -4.73 17.32 -1.91
N SER A 36 -4.81 17.47 -3.23
CA SER A 36 -6.08 17.64 -3.98
C SER A 36 -6.21 16.56 -5.04
N GLU A 37 -7.41 16.32 -5.56
CA GLU A 37 -7.59 15.45 -6.73
C GLU A 37 -6.96 16.09 -7.98
N GLU A 38 -6.43 15.28 -8.91
CA GLU A 38 -5.64 15.78 -10.07
C GLU A 38 -6.34 16.91 -10.86
N ASN A 39 -7.66 16.80 -11.03
CA ASN A 39 -8.47 17.73 -11.81
C ASN A 39 -9.27 18.72 -10.92
N SER A 40 -8.89 18.86 -9.65
CA SER A 40 -9.58 19.69 -8.68
C SER A 40 -8.60 20.57 -7.91
N GLU A 41 -8.99 21.82 -7.71
CA GLU A 41 -8.31 22.74 -6.80
C GLU A 41 -8.76 22.54 -5.34
N THR A 42 -9.78 21.71 -5.11
CA THR A 42 -10.28 21.45 -3.77
C THR A 42 -9.30 20.56 -3.02
N VAL A 43 -8.70 21.11 -1.97
CA VAL A 43 -7.84 20.37 -1.05
C VAL A 43 -8.69 19.36 -0.27
N ILE A 44 -8.36 18.08 -0.38
CA ILE A 44 -9.03 16.97 0.32
C ILE A 44 -8.31 16.70 1.63
N TRP A 45 -6.99 16.65 1.62
CA TRP A 45 -6.17 16.50 2.81
C TRP A 45 -5.07 17.55 2.86
N TYR A 46 -4.63 17.86 4.07
CA TYR A 46 -3.41 18.61 4.26
C TYR A 46 -2.58 18.03 5.40
N LYS A 47 -1.26 18.23 5.30
CA LYS A 47 -0.28 17.89 6.32
C LYS A 47 0.26 19.16 6.95
N GLU A 48 0.21 19.27 8.26
CA GLU A 48 0.75 20.38 9.05
C GLU A 48 1.72 19.85 10.12
N ARG A 49 2.72 20.65 10.47
CA ARG A 49 3.80 20.26 11.39
C ARG A 49 3.71 20.97 12.73
N PHE A 50 3.87 20.21 13.80
CA PHE A 50 3.98 20.66 15.18
C PHE A 50 5.30 20.21 15.79
N LEU A 51 5.95 21.11 16.51
CA LEU A 51 7.17 20.82 17.26
C LEU A 51 6.79 20.66 18.74
N SER A 52 6.88 19.45 19.27
CA SER A 52 6.87 19.21 20.72
C SER A 52 8.28 19.31 21.27
N ASP A 53 8.51 19.07 22.58
CA ASP A 53 9.85 19.11 23.17
C ASP A 53 10.70 17.90 22.74
N GLU A 54 10.10 16.72 22.67
CA GLU A 54 10.79 15.45 22.39
C GLU A 54 10.69 15.00 20.92
N GLU A 55 9.54 15.24 20.29
CA GLU A 55 9.23 14.73 18.94
C GLU A 55 8.67 15.81 18.00
N ILE A 56 8.85 15.56 16.71
CA ILE A 56 8.17 16.30 15.65
C ILE A 56 6.92 15.50 15.31
N ILE A 57 5.77 16.17 15.39
CA ILE A 57 4.45 15.56 15.18
C ILE A 57 3.83 16.26 13.98
N GLU A 58 3.43 15.50 12.98
CA GLU A 58 2.71 16.04 11.83
C GLU A 58 1.30 15.45 11.78
N HIS A 59 0.33 16.30 11.44
CA HIS A 59 -1.07 15.91 11.34
C HIS A 59 -1.48 15.86 9.89
N VAL A 60 -2.04 14.73 9.45
CA VAL A 60 -2.77 14.61 8.18
C VAL A 60 -4.24 14.79 8.48
N VAL A 61 -4.79 15.91 8.03
CA VAL A 61 -6.16 16.35 8.33
C VAL A 61 -7.00 16.30 7.05
N HIS A 62 -8.20 15.75 7.15
CA HIS A 62 -9.20 15.86 6.08
C HIS A 62 -9.78 17.28 6.09
N SER A 63 -9.55 18.01 5.01
CA SER A 63 -9.85 19.44 4.88
C SER A 63 -11.35 19.73 5.01
N PRO A 64 -12.27 19.05 4.29
CA PRO A 64 -13.70 19.37 4.36
C PRO A 64 -14.35 19.21 5.74
N THR A 65 -13.88 18.27 6.55
CA THR A 65 -14.46 17.99 7.88
C THR A 65 -13.57 18.44 9.04
N SER A 66 -12.39 18.97 8.75
CA SER A 66 -11.36 19.29 9.74
C SER A 66 -11.06 18.12 10.70
N THR A 67 -11.19 16.88 10.24
CA THR A 67 -10.96 15.69 11.07
C THR A 67 -9.52 15.22 10.92
N LEU A 68 -8.84 15.04 12.05
CA LEU A 68 -7.53 14.39 12.09
C LEU A 68 -7.65 12.93 11.61
N CYS A 69 -6.98 12.59 10.51
CA CYS A 69 -6.98 11.23 9.97
C CYS A 69 -5.80 10.41 10.51
N TRP A 70 -4.61 11.02 10.48
CA TRP A 70 -3.35 10.37 10.86
C TRP A 70 -2.42 11.36 11.54
N THR A 71 -1.60 10.86 12.46
CA THR A 71 -0.46 11.56 13.01
C THR A 71 0.82 10.83 12.63
N ILE A 72 1.86 11.58 12.29
CA ILE A 72 3.20 11.08 11.94
C ILE A 72 4.13 11.56 13.05
N HIS A 73 4.88 10.65 13.65
CA HIS A 73 5.79 10.96 14.75
C HIS A 73 7.20 10.55 14.37
N ARG A 74 8.14 11.46 14.63
CA ARG A 74 9.57 11.27 14.44
C ARG A 74 10.36 12.00 15.52
N PRO A 75 11.54 11.51 15.93
CA PRO A 75 12.32 12.18 16.94
C PRO A 75 12.98 13.45 16.39
N LYS A 76 13.31 14.40 17.27
CA LYS A 76 14.24 15.48 16.92
C LYS A 76 15.68 14.99 16.73
N ARG A 77 16.06 13.91 17.43
CA ARG A 77 17.40 13.28 17.41
C ARG A 77 17.27 11.76 17.50
N GLY A 78 17.99 11.02 16.67
CA GLY A 78 17.90 9.56 16.60
C GLY A 78 17.00 9.07 15.45
N TRP A 79 16.58 7.81 15.53
CA TRP A 79 15.83 7.14 14.45
C TRP A 79 14.55 6.47 14.97
N TYR A 80 13.40 6.97 14.52
CA TYR A 80 12.17 6.20 14.34
C TYR A 80 11.21 6.99 13.45
N ILE A 81 10.35 6.28 12.74
CA ILE A 81 9.20 6.87 12.06
C ILE A 81 8.00 5.98 12.37
N ARG A 82 6.92 6.58 12.86
CA ARG A 82 5.66 5.85 13.11
C ARG A 82 4.47 6.70 12.73
N ILE A 83 3.44 6.04 12.21
CA ILE A 83 2.15 6.66 11.94
C ILE A 83 1.07 6.09 12.85
N ARG A 84 0.10 6.91 13.23
CA ARG A 84 -0.99 6.54 14.12
C ARG A 84 -2.31 7.12 13.62
N SER A 85 -3.38 6.35 13.77
CA SER A 85 -4.74 6.86 13.58
C SER A 85 -5.37 7.21 14.94
N PRO A 86 -6.19 8.26 15.06
CA PRO A 86 -7.02 8.50 16.24
C PRO A 86 -7.98 7.33 16.55
N ARG A 87 -8.26 6.46 15.57
CA ARG A 87 -9.09 5.26 15.73
C ARG A 87 -8.34 4.08 16.35
N PHE A 88 -7.02 4.17 16.50
CA PHE A 88 -6.22 3.14 17.14
C PHE A 88 -6.34 3.24 18.67
N ALA A 89 -6.28 2.09 19.34
CA ALA A 89 -6.14 2.04 20.78
C ALA A 89 -4.87 2.81 21.22
N PRO A 90 -4.84 3.37 22.44
CA PRO A 90 -3.65 4.04 22.97
C PRO A 90 -2.40 3.16 22.86
N GLY A 91 -1.30 3.75 22.39
CA GLY A 91 -0.02 3.05 22.23
C GLY A 91 0.12 2.20 20.95
N VAL A 92 -0.95 2.04 20.16
CA VAL A 92 -0.87 1.32 18.89
C VAL A 92 -0.46 2.27 17.75
N PHE A 93 0.52 1.85 16.97
CA PHE A 93 1.06 2.60 15.83
C PHE A 93 1.60 1.63 14.76
N ILE A 94 1.87 2.16 13.57
CA ILE A 94 2.52 1.43 12.48
C ILE A 94 3.93 2.01 12.31
N PRO A 95 4.99 1.25 12.63
CA PRO A 95 6.36 1.69 12.41
C PRO A 95 6.75 1.56 10.94
N LEU A 96 7.52 2.52 10.44
CA LEU A 96 8.22 2.43 9.17
C LEU A 96 9.71 2.16 9.48
N LEU A 97 10.21 1.03 9.03
CA LEU A 97 11.52 0.51 9.37
C LEU A 97 12.43 0.43 8.15
N PRO A 98 13.73 0.74 8.25
CA PRO A 98 14.67 0.52 7.16
C PRO A 98 14.67 -0.94 6.73
N VAL A 99 14.69 -1.18 5.42
CA VAL A 99 14.85 -2.54 4.91
C VAL A 99 16.28 -3.01 5.19
N PRO A 100 16.50 -4.16 5.84
CA PRO A 100 17.86 -4.67 6.09
C PRO A 100 18.63 -4.95 4.81
N ARG A 101 19.95 -4.70 4.80
CA ARG A 101 20.85 -5.00 3.66
C ARG A 101 20.89 -6.48 3.27
N SER A 102 20.54 -7.36 4.19
CA SER A 102 20.43 -8.81 3.95
C SER A 102 19.11 -9.20 3.27
N SER A 103 18.14 -8.28 3.16
CA SER A 103 16.86 -8.56 2.53
C SER A 103 17.01 -8.64 1.00
N PRO A 104 16.36 -9.60 0.33
CA PRO A 104 16.35 -9.65 -1.13
C PRO A 104 15.61 -8.46 -1.76
N GLN A 105 14.77 -7.75 -1.00
CA GLN A 105 14.11 -6.51 -1.43
C GLN A 105 14.86 -5.25 -0.99
N TYR A 106 16.12 -5.35 -0.56
CA TYR A 106 16.90 -4.18 -0.18
C TYR A 106 17.07 -3.22 -1.35
N ALA A 107 16.69 -1.97 -1.12
CA ALA A 107 17.09 -0.83 -1.93
C ALA A 107 17.53 0.29 -0.98
N ASP A 108 18.42 1.14 -1.47
CA ASP A 108 18.88 2.28 -0.70
C ASP A 108 17.71 3.22 -0.38
N ALA A 109 17.62 3.65 0.88
CA ALA A 109 16.49 4.39 1.45
C ALA A 109 15.12 3.68 1.34
N ALA A 110 15.08 2.36 1.16
CA ALA A 110 13.82 1.63 1.24
C ALA A 110 13.32 1.50 2.70
N LEU A 111 12.01 1.73 2.90
CA LEU A 111 11.33 1.48 4.17
C LEU A 111 10.32 0.35 3.99
N SER A 112 10.07 -0.39 5.06
CA SER A 112 9.01 -1.39 5.13
C SER A 112 8.10 -1.14 6.33
N PHE A 113 6.85 -1.55 6.19
CA PHE A 113 5.87 -1.52 7.29
C PHE A 113 4.90 -2.70 7.14
N SER A 114 4.13 -2.95 8.18
CA SER A 114 3.08 -3.97 8.18
C SER A 114 1.76 -3.36 8.60
N SER A 115 0.68 -3.72 7.92
CA SER A 115 -0.67 -3.25 8.23
C SER A 115 -1.69 -4.37 8.07
N ARG A 116 -2.80 -4.27 8.81
CA ARG A 116 -3.91 -5.22 8.67
C ARG A 116 -4.73 -4.88 7.42
N THR A 117 -4.96 -5.87 6.58
CA THR A 117 -5.76 -5.77 5.34
C THR A 117 -6.86 -6.83 5.34
N ASN A 118 -7.79 -6.70 4.40
CA ASN A 118 -8.92 -7.61 4.21
C ASN A 118 -8.66 -8.72 3.17
N ILE A 119 -7.41 -8.90 2.74
CA ILE A 119 -7.07 -9.95 1.76
C ILE A 119 -7.30 -11.33 2.37
N SER A 120 -8.09 -12.16 1.69
CA SER A 120 -8.20 -13.57 2.02
C SER A 120 -6.94 -14.31 1.57
N PRO A 121 -6.32 -15.16 2.42
CA PRO A 121 -5.19 -15.98 2.01
C PRO A 121 -5.64 -16.92 0.87
N GLY A 122 -5.25 -16.59 -0.37
CA GLY A 122 -5.64 -17.31 -1.59
C GLY A 122 -6.21 -16.45 -2.71
N ALA A 123 -6.44 -15.15 -2.49
CA ALA A 123 -6.92 -14.21 -3.51
C ALA A 123 -5.79 -13.44 -4.22
N GLU A 124 -4.67 -14.11 -4.53
CA GLU A 124 -3.73 -13.55 -5.51
C GLU A 124 -4.42 -13.61 -6.89
N PRO A 125 -4.40 -12.54 -7.69
CA PRO A 125 -5.01 -12.55 -9.01
C PRO A 125 -4.16 -13.44 -9.94
N ASP A 126 -4.53 -14.71 -10.05
CA ASP A 126 -4.08 -15.58 -11.12
C ASP A 126 -4.52 -14.96 -12.46
N LEU A 127 -3.58 -14.35 -13.16
CA LEU A 127 -3.75 -13.81 -14.52
C LEU A 127 -3.80 -14.92 -15.59
N THR A 128 -4.15 -16.15 -15.24
CA THR A 128 -4.34 -17.26 -16.18
C THR A 128 -5.80 -17.71 -16.19
N SER A 129 -6.54 -17.19 -17.16
CA SER A 129 -7.90 -17.63 -17.47
C SER A 129 -7.94 -19.11 -17.84
N HIS A 130 -8.96 -19.84 -17.39
CA HIS A 130 -10.05 -20.29 -18.27
C HIS A 130 -11.18 -21.00 -17.49
N GLY A 131 -12.33 -20.32 -17.43
CA GLY A 131 -13.66 -20.87 -17.67
C GLY A 131 -14.13 -22.09 -16.88
N ARG A 132 -15.04 -21.85 -15.91
CA ARG A 132 -16.40 -22.42 -15.97
C ARG A 132 -17.35 -21.72 -14.99
N PRO A 133 -18.47 -21.13 -15.44
CA PRO A 133 -19.56 -20.81 -14.53
C PRO A 133 -20.16 -22.14 -14.04
N SER A 134 -20.09 -22.39 -12.73
CA SER A 134 -20.82 -23.50 -12.11
C SER A 134 -22.30 -23.13 -12.07
N ILE A 135 -23.00 -23.50 -13.14
CA ILE A 135 -24.44 -23.36 -13.26
C ILE A 135 -25.08 -24.32 -12.25
N SER A 136 -26.02 -23.77 -11.48
CA SER A 136 -26.90 -24.42 -10.53
C SER A 136 -27.49 -25.73 -11.03
N SER A 137 -27.29 -26.82 -10.28
CA SER A 137 -28.14 -28.01 -10.35
C SER A 137 -29.25 -27.87 -9.31
N ASN A 138 -30.34 -27.22 -9.72
CA ASN A 138 -31.64 -27.35 -9.10
C ASN A 138 -32.23 -28.70 -9.54
N HIS A 139 -32.46 -29.62 -8.62
CA HIS A 139 -33.34 -30.77 -8.87
C HIS A 139 -34.51 -30.77 -7.89
N SER A 140 -35.68 -30.44 -8.45
CA SER A 140 -37.01 -30.65 -7.89
C SER A 140 -37.36 -32.13 -7.85
N TYR A 141 -37.99 -32.57 -6.76
CA TYR A 141 -38.82 -33.77 -6.73
C TYR A 141 -40.27 -33.39 -6.38
N PRO A 142 -41.29 -33.96 -7.07
CA PRO A 142 -42.70 -33.71 -6.82
C PRO A 142 -43.28 -34.64 -5.72
N PRO A 143 -44.54 -34.42 -5.26
CA PRO A 143 -44.98 -34.61 -3.88
C PRO A 143 -45.69 -35.94 -3.62
N THR A 144 -45.91 -36.28 -2.33
CA THR A 144 -46.85 -37.32 -1.90
C THR A 144 -47.79 -36.76 -0.81
N PRO A 145 -49.12 -36.77 -0.99
CA PRO A 145 -50.13 -36.47 0.05
C PRO A 145 -50.53 -37.78 0.80
N PRO A 146 -51.42 -37.84 1.82
CA PRO A 146 -52.33 -36.86 2.48
C PRO A 146 -52.08 -36.83 4.04
N ALA A 147 -52.82 -36.24 4.98
CA ALA A 147 -54.26 -36.18 5.22
C ALA A 147 -54.67 -35.01 6.15
N LEU A 148 -55.87 -34.49 5.87
CA LEU A 148 -56.62 -33.53 6.66
C LEU A 148 -57.15 -34.17 7.95
N ILE A 149 -56.79 -33.63 9.11
CA ILE A 149 -57.55 -33.77 10.34
C ILE A 149 -57.87 -32.37 10.85
N VAL A 150 -59.13 -32.00 10.72
CA VAL A 150 -59.71 -30.76 11.26
C VAL A 150 -60.03 -31.01 12.73
N GLN A 151 -59.44 -30.23 13.64
CA GLN A 151 -59.87 -30.12 15.04
C GLN A 151 -60.10 -28.64 15.39
N PRO A 152 -61.23 -28.31 16.06
CA PRO A 152 -61.61 -26.93 16.36
C PRO A 152 -60.77 -26.33 17.51
N PRO A 153 -60.66 -24.98 17.58
CA PRO A 153 -59.67 -24.32 18.43
C PRO A 153 -60.07 -24.32 19.90
N SER A 154 -59.11 -24.65 20.78
CA SER A 154 -59.20 -24.42 22.23
C SER A 154 -58.34 -23.22 22.65
N PRO A 155 -58.76 -22.45 23.67
CA PRO A 155 -58.31 -21.07 23.90
C PRO A 155 -56.93 -21.03 24.57
N LYS A 156 -55.86 -21.06 23.76
CA LYS A 156 -54.49 -20.66 24.19
C LYS A 156 -53.88 -19.60 23.27
N SER A 157 -54.72 -18.89 22.51
CA SER A 157 -54.38 -17.96 21.42
C SER A 157 -53.63 -16.67 21.80
N VAL A 158 -52.98 -16.59 22.98
CA VAL A 158 -52.31 -15.34 23.40
C VAL A 158 -50.81 -15.51 23.68
N GLN A 159 -50.30 -16.73 23.93
CA GLN A 159 -48.85 -16.92 24.17
C GLN A 159 -48.06 -17.38 22.93
N ALA A 160 -48.72 -17.86 21.87
CA ALA A 160 -48.03 -18.34 20.66
C ALA A 160 -47.69 -17.23 19.64
N LYS A 161 -48.13 -15.98 19.86
CA LYS A 161 -47.87 -14.86 18.93
C LYS A 161 -46.57 -14.10 19.21
N LEU A 162 -45.83 -14.47 20.26
CA LEU A 162 -44.50 -13.93 20.57
C LEU A 162 -43.35 -14.83 20.06
N GLU A 163 -43.63 -16.08 19.68
CA GLU A 163 -42.64 -17.00 19.10
C GLU A 163 -42.67 -17.07 17.57
N GLN A 164 -43.59 -16.34 16.92
CA GLN A 164 -43.72 -16.23 15.46
C GLN A 164 -43.10 -14.92 14.92
N ILE A 165 -42.05 -14.41 15.55
CA ILE A 165 -41.12 -13.51 14.85
C ILE A 165 -40.20 -14.45 14.04
N PRO A 166 -40.18 -14.36 12.70
CA PRO A 166 -39.22 -15.12 11.91
C PRO A 166 -37.83 -14.82 12.45
N ASN A 167 -37.18 -15.85 12.98
CA ASN A 167 -35.77 -15.83 13.30
C ASN A 167 -34.98 -15.94 11.99
N ASP A 168 -35.30 -15.07 11.02
CA ASP A 168 -34.45 -14.75 9.88
C ASP A 168 -33.30 -13.94 10.46
N ARG A 169 -32.42 -14.66 11.17
CA ARG A 169 -31.08 -14.19 11.43
C ARG A 169 -30.51 -13.93 10.04
N PRO A 170 -30.22 -12.67 9.65
CA PRO A 170 -29.50 -12.44 8.41
C PRO A 170 -28.26 -13.32 8.49
N ARG A 171 -28.06 -14.19 7.49
CA ARG A 171 -26.82 -14.96 7.35
C ARG A 171 -25.71 -13.96 7.61
N LYS A 172 -24.98 -14.11 8.73
CA LYS A 172 -23.84 -13.28 9.05
C LYS A 172 -22.91 -13.43 7.86
N LEU A 173 -22.93 -12.43 6.98
CA LEU A 173 -21.98 -12.30 5.90
C LEU A 173 -20.62 -12.37 6.60
N GLY A 174 -19.87 -13.45 6.36
CA GLY A 174 -18.65 -13.74 7.09
C GLY A 174 -17.78 -12.50 7.04
N LYS A 175 -17.38 -11.97 8.21
CA LYS A 175 -16.47 -10.82 8.24
C LYS A 175 -15.23 -11.21 7.44
N PRO A 176 -14.75 -10.37 6.50
CA PRO A 176 -13.53 -10.68 5.77
C PRO A 176 -12.43 -10.99 6.77
N ALA A 177 -11.72 -12.09 6.54
CA ALA A 177 -10.60 -12.47 7.40
C ALA A 177 -9.53 -11.38 7.29
N SER A 178 -9.23 -10.71 8.40
CA SER A 178 -8.17 -9.71 8.42
C SER A 178 -6.82 -10.40 8.60
N GLN A 179 -5.87 -10.10 7.72
CA GLN A 179 -4.49 -10.59 7.82
C GLN A 179 -3.51 -9.42 7.88
N VAL A 180 -2.29 -9.67 8.38
CA VAL A 180 -1.21 -8.68 8.34
C VAL A 180 -0.51 -8.81 6.98
N THR A 181 -0.49 -7.72 6.22
CA THR A 181 0.23 -7.59 4.96
C THR A 181 1.46 -6.72 5.18
N GLN A 182 2.59 -7.13 4.62
CA GLN A 182 3.82 -6.37 4.63
C GLN A 182 3.94 -5.57 3.33
N PHE A 183 4.45 -4.35 3.45
CA PHE A 183 4.63 -3.41 2.36
C PHE A 183 6.06 -2.89 2.33
N ILE A 184 6.49 -2.47 1.16
CA ILE A 184 7.78 -1.85 0.93
C ILE A 184 7.61 -0.55 0.12
N LEU A 185 8.34 0.48 0.54
CA LEU A 185 8.52 1.75 -0.12
C LEU A 185 9.92 1.76 -0.74
N ILE A 186 10.01 2.00 -2.05
CA ILE A 186 11.27 1.97 -2.80
C ILE A 186 11.39 3.26 -3.61
N PRO A 187 12.50 4.01 -3.46
CA PRO A 187 12.70 5.22 -4.26
C PRO A 187 13.08 4.84 -5.69
N HIS A 188 12.62 5.62 -6.66
CA HIS A 188 13.09 5.53 -8.03
C HIS A 188 14.49 6.13 -8.10
N SER A 189 15.52 5.33 -7.83
CA SER A 189 16.89 5.74 -8.09
C SER A 189 17.08 5.88 -9.60
N THR A 190 17.07 7.12 -10.10
CA THR A 190 17.66 7.39 -11.40
C THR A 190 19.16 7.25 -11.25
N GLN A 191 19.67 6.01 -11.29
CA GLN A 191 21.09 5.79 -11.55
C GLN A 191 21.38 6.42 -12.91
N VAL A 192 22.02 7.59 -12.89
CA VAL A 192 22.61 8.15 -14.09
C VAL A 192 23.69 7.16 -14.48
N ALA A 193 23.45 6.37 -15.53
CA ALA A 193 24.49 5.58 -16.16
C ALA A 193 25.65 6.54 -16.47
N GLN A 194 26.77 6.37 -15.78
CA GLN A 194 27.98 7.14 -16.06
C GLN A 194 28.34 6.89 -17.52
N PRO A 195 28.33 7.90 -18.41
CA PRO A 195 28.87 7.70 -19.74
C PRO A 195 30.36 7.44 -19.57
N THR A 196 30.81 6.23 -19.92
CA THR A 196 32.21 5.87 -20.11
C THR A 196 32.76 6.59 -21.35
N SER A 197 32.75 7.93 -21.35
CA SER A 197 33.34 8.73 -22.41
C SER A 197 34.65 9.30 -21.90
N ASN A 198 35.77 8.83 -22.46
CA ASN A 198 37.13 9.29 -22.15
C ASN A 198 37.45 10.69 -22.72
N SER A 199 36.43 11.48 -23.07
CA SER A 199 36.61 12.78 -23.72
C SER A 199 36.47 13.93 -22.71
N ILE A 200 37.55 14.69 -22.56
CA ILE A 200 37.67 15.88 -21.70
C ILE A 200 36.61 16.95 -22.01
N PHE A 201 36.20 17.06 -23.28
CA PHE A 201 35.14 17.98 -23.71
C PHE A 201 33.73 17.48 -23.34
N ALA A 202 33.51 16.16 -23.27
CA ALA A 202 32.27 15.59 -22.76
C ALA A 202 32.13 15.75 -21.24
N ARG A 203 33.26 15.84 -20.51
CA ARG A 203 33.29 16.13 -19.07
C ARG A 203 32.81 17.56 -18.77
N ALA A 204 33.14 18.55 -19.60
CA ALA A 204 32.68 19.93 -19.40
C ALA A 204 31.18 20.11 -19.71
N LEU A 205 30.67 19.45 -20.75
CA LEU A 205 29.23 19.52 -21.08
C LEU A 205 28.35 18.66 -20.16
N SER A 206 28.91 17.62 -19.52
CA SER A 206 28.18 16.88 -18.49
C SER A 206 28.03 17.66 -17.19
N VAL A 207 28.96 18.56 -16.82
CA VAL A 207 28.78 19.44 -15.65
C VAL A 207 27.60 20.40 -15.84
N LEU A 208 27.44 20.99 -17.03
CA LEU A 208 26.30 21.87 -17.32
C LEU A 208 24.97 21.10 -17.48
N LYS A 209 25.02 19.79 -17.80
CA LYS A 209 23.85 18.90 -17.88
C LYS A 209 23.57 18.14 -16.56
N ASN A 210 24.43 18.31 -15.54
CA ASN A 210 24.39 17.66 -14.23
C ASN A 210 23.75 18.53 -13.13
N HIS A 211 23.14 19.67 -13.45
CA HIS A 211 22.32 20.41 -12.49
C HIS A 211 20.93 19.81 -12.28
N ARG A 212 20.69 18.58 -12.75
CA ARG A 212 19.55 17.79 -12.29
C ARG A 212 19.85 17.42 -10.82
N PRO A 213 19.00 17.76 -9.83
CA PRO A 213 19.06 17.12 -8.52
C PRO A 213 19.21 15.62 -8.77
N SER A 214 20.29 15.02 -8.29
CA SER A 214 20.61 13.61 -8.61
C SER A 214 19.57 12.63 -8.09
N HIS A 215 18.58 13.11 -7.33
CA HIS A 215 17.52 12.32 -6.74
C HIS A 215 16.19 12.98 -7.05
N SER A 216 15.42 12.36 -7.93
CA SER A 216 13.98 12.58 -7.95
C SER A 216 13.42 11.94 -6.69
N ASN A 217 12.51 12.64 -5.99
CA ASN A 217 11.82 12.09 -4.83
C ASN A 217 10.70 11.11 -5.23
N SER A 218 10.69 10.61 -6.47
CA SER A 218 9.71 9.64 -6.94
C SER A 218 9.91 8.28 -6.27
N PHE A 219 8.83 7.56 -6.00
CA PHE A 219 8.90 6.25 -5.35
C PHE A 219 7.68 5.37 -5.65
N THR A 220 7.79 4.09 -5.27
CA THR A 220 6.71 3.10 -5.33
C THR A 220 6.44 2.51 -3.96
N LEU A 221 5.18 2.15 -3.73
CA LEU A 221 4.72 1.34 -2.61
C LEU A 221 4.15 0.04 -3.16
N SER A 222 4.73 -1.09 -2.78
CA SER A 222 4.29 -2.42 -3.20
C SER A 222 4.07 -3.34 -2.00
N ARG A 223 3.22 -4.35 -2.17
CA ARG A 223 3.14 -5.47 -1.22
C ARG A 223 4.39 -6.33 -1.32
N ILE A 224 4.77 -6.94 -0.19
CA ILE A 224 5.70 -8.06 -0.19
C ILE A 224 4.87 -9.34 -0.21
N ALA A 225 5.05 -10.18 -1.23
CA ALA A 225 4.40 -11.47 -1.29
C ALA A 225 4.79 -12.29 -0.05
N ALA A 226 3.81 -12.75 0.72
CA ALA A 226 4.07 -13.67 1.82
C ALA A 226 4.67 -14.93 1.19
N SER A 227 5.90 -15.29 1.57
CA SER A 227 6.44 -16.59 1.21
C SER A 227 5.45 -17.63 1.74
N ALA A 228 4.95 -18.49 0.83
CA ALA A 228 4.07 -19.58 1.23
C ALA A 228 4.73 -20.34 2.39
N PRO A 229 3.97 -20.79 3.41
CA PRO A 229 4.55 -21.60 4.46
C PRO A 229 5.23 -22.80 3.81
N LEU A 230 6.55 -22.88 3.96
CA LEU A 230 7.34 -24.04 3.57
C LEU A 230 6.63 -25.26 4.17
N SER A 231 6.36 -26.24 3.31
CA SER A 231 5.77 -27.54 3.68
C SER A 231 6.36 -28.06 5.00
N PRO A 232 5.58 -28.75 5.85
CA PRO A 232 6.05 -29.24 7.13
C PRO A 232 7.34 -30.06 6.96
N PRO A 233 8.30 -29.97 7.90
CA PRO A 233 9.58 -30.67 7.79
C PRO A 233 9.34 -32.17 7.58
N PRO A 234 10.09 -32.84 6.67
CA PRO A 234 9.94 -34.27 6.46
C PRO A 234 10.18 -35.00 7.79
N SER A 235 9.26 -35.90 8.13
CA SER A 235 9.33 -36.73 9.32
C SER A 235 10.69 -37.41 9.43
N TYR A 236 11.41 -37.13 10.53
CA TYR A 236 12.66 -37.77 10.86
C TYR A 236 12.47 -39.29 10.96
N THR A 237 12.84 -40.00 9.90
CA THR A 237 13.04 -41.45 9.96
C THR A 237 14.54 -41.66 9.88
N SER A 238 15.12 -42.03 11.02
CA SER A 238 16.55 -42.24 11.20
C SER A 238 17.03 -43.46 10.40
N THR A 239 17.80 -43.22 9.34
CA THR A 239 18.69 -44.22 8.73
C THR A 239 20.06 -43.58 8.54
N PRO A 240 21.14 -44.18 9.06
CA PRO A 240 22.48 -43.66 8.86
C PRO A 240 23.02 -44.11 7.50
N SER A 241 23.93 -43.29 6.97
CA SER A 241 24.85 -43.55 5.86
C SER A 241 24.35 -43.18 4.46
N GLN A 242 24.63 -41.95 4.04
CA GLN A 242 25.38 -41.69 2.80
C GLN A 242 25.81 -40.23 2.72
N VAL A 243 27.13 -40.04 2.66
CA VAL A 243 27.81 -38.78 2.34
C VAL A 243 27.63 -38.49 0.85
N SER A 244 26.93 -37.39 0.55
CA SER A 244 26.90 -36.76 -0.78
C SER A 244 27.39 -35.32 -0.66
N PRO A 245 28.22 -34.83 -1.61
CA PRO A 245 28.88 -33.54 -1.51
C PRO A 245 27.97 -32.39 -1.99
N MET A 246 28.09 -31.26 -1.27
CA MET A 246 27.85 -29.87 -1.70
C MET A 246 26.78 -29.67 -2.78
N GLN A 247 25.52 -29.52 -2.35
CA GLN A 247 24.53 -28.79 -3.14
C GLN A 247 24.80 -27.30 -2.97
N ALA A 248 25.34 -26.69 -4.03
CA ALA A 248 25.46 -25.25 -4.17
C ALA A 248 24.08 -24.61 -3.88
N SER A 249 24.08 -23.64 -2.98
CA SER A 249 22.97 -22.73 -2.73
C SER A 249 22.51 -22.11 -4.05
N ASN A 250 21.42 -22.65 -4.61
CA ASN A 250 20.70 -22.02 -5.71
C ASN A 250 20.21 -20.66 -5.21
N LEU A 251 20.92 -19.60 -5.59
CA LEU A 251 20.45 -18.22 -5.51
C LEU A 251 19.25 -18.11 -6.46
N SER A 252 18.04 -18.46 -6.00
CA SER A 252 16.84 -18.21 -6.79
C SER A 252 16.71 -16.69 -6.94
N ALA A 253 16.46 -16.23 -8.16
CA ALA A 253 16.16 -14.82 -8.41
C ALA A 253 15.04 -14.36 -7.46
N PRO A 254 15.11 -13.13 -6.92
CA PRO A 254 14.07 -12.60 -6.06
C PRO A 254 12.73 -12.63 -6.81
N ALA A 255 11.69 -13.16 -6.18
CA ALA A 255 10.36 -13.19 -6.76
C ALA A 255 9.94 -11.76 -7.15
N PRO A 256 9.34 -11.56 -8.34
CA PRO A 256 8.91 -10.23 -8.77
C PRO A 256 7.90 -9.67 -7.78
N LEU A 257 8.06 -8.39 -7.42
CA LEU A 257 7.08 -7.70 -6.59
C LEU A 257 5.74 -7.62 -7.33
N PRO A 258 4.61 -7.75 -6.62
CA PRO A 258 3.30 -7.47 -7.19
C PRO A 258 3.20 -6.01 -7.67
N PRO A 259 2.21 -5.69 -8.52
CA PRO A 259 1.97 -4.33 -8.98
C PRO A 259 1.92 -3.33 -7.80
N PRO A 260 2.46 -2.11 -7.97
CA PRO A 260 2.48 -1.12 -6.91
C PRO A 260 1.06 -0.70 -6.55
N VAL A 261 0.78 -0.60 -5.25
CA VAL A 261 -0.47 -0.04 -4.74
C VAL A 261 -0.50 1.46 -4.99
N LEU A 262 0.66 2.12 -4.81
CA LEU A 262 0.82 3.55 -4.93
C LEU A 262 2.15 3.89 -5.63
N VAL A 263 2.11 4.89 -6.50
CA VAL A 263 3.30 5.48 -7.13
C VAL A 263 3.28 6.98 -6.89
N PHE A 264 4.41 7.55 -6.48
CA PHE A 264 4.60 8.98 -6.42
C PHE A 264 5.56 9.43 -7.52
N HIS A 265 5.11 10.42 -8.30
CA HIS A 265 5.89 11.08 -9.33
C HIS A 265 6.25 12.48 -8.84
N ASP A 266 7.53 12.70 -8.59
CA ASP A 266 8.05 14.02 -8.27
C ASP A 266 8.00 14.91 -9.52
N ARG A 267 7.35 16.06 -9.38
CA ARG A 267 7.15 17.08 -10.42
C ARG A 267 7.74 18.43 -9.98
N THR A 268 8.59 18.43 -8.96
CA THR A 268 9.18 19.64 -8.40
C THR A 268 10.06 20.34 -9.44
N PRO A 269 9.78 21.60 -9.79
CA PRO A 269 10.62 22.34 -10.73
C PRO A 269 12.04 22.56 -10.19
N LEU A 270 13.04 22.54 -11.07
CA LEU A 270 14.46 22.62 -10.70
C LEU A 270 14.87 23.90 -9.96
N LEU A 271 14.07 24.97 -10.08
CA LEU A 271 14.38 26.30 -9.55
C LEU A 271 13.57 26.68 -8.31
N THR A 272 12.77 25.76 -7.76
CA THR A 272 11.99 26.07 -6.56
C THR A 272 12.75 25.64 -5.31
N VAL A 273 13.10 26.62 -4.47
CA VAL A 273 13.72 26.37 -3.17
C VAL A 273 12.61 25.99 -2.17
N ARG A 274 12.74 24.84 -1.51
CA ARG A 274 11.82 24.36 -0.46
C ARG A 274 10.36 24.21 -0.90
N SER A 275 10.11 24.07 -2.20
CA SER A 275 8.81 23.66 -2.71
C SER A 275 8.86 22.19 -3.07
N LEU A 276 7.75 21.50 -2.83
CA LEU A 276 7.54 20.12 -3.20
C LEU A 276 6.26 20.06 -4.03
N THR A 277 6.38 19.55 -5.25
CA THR A 277 5.23 19.31 -6.13
C THR A 277 5.31 17.91 -6.69
N GLY A 278 4.20 17.17 -6.68
CA GLY A 278 4.17 15.82 -7.24
C GLY A 278 2.77 15.31 -7.51
N LEU A 279 2.71 14.09 -8.05
CA LEU A 279 1.48 13.36 -8.33
C LEU A 279 1.52 11.99 -7.64
N ILE A 280 0.55 11.72 -6.79
CA ILE A 280 0.29 10.38 -6.25
C ILE A 280 -0.70 9.68 -7.18
N GLU A 281 -0.36 8.48 -7.63
CA GLU A 281 -1.27 7.55 -8.30
C GLU A 281 -1.53 6.35 -7.39
N ILE A 282 -2.79 5.97 -7.18
CA ILE A 282 -3.19 4.80 -6.40
C ILE A 282 -4.04 3.88 -7.27
N GLU A 283 -3.70 2.59 -7.28
CA GLU A 283 -4.45 1.54 -7.96
C GLU A 283 -5.76 1.27 -7.18
N ARG A 284 -6.90 1.76 -7.66
CA ARG A 284 -8.19 1.66 -6.93
C ARG A 284 -8.59 0.22 -6.65
N THR A 285 -8.35 -0.69 -7.60
CA THR A 285 -8.67 -2.11 -7.44
C THR A 285 -7.89 -2.71 -6.27
N GLU A 286 -6.61 -2.35 -6.15
CA GLU A 286 -5.73 -2.82 -5.10
C GLU A 286 -6.09 -2.21 -3.74
N GLU A 287 -6.39 -0.91 -3.69
CA GLU A 287 -6.91 -0.25 -2.50
C GLU A 287 -8.20 -0.93 -1.98
N GLN A 288 -9.16 -1.19 -2.86
CA GLN A 288 -10.42 -1.86 -2.52
C GLN A 288 -10.18 -3.29 -2.04
N LEU A 289 -9.27 -4.02 -2.68
CA LEU A 289 -8.88 -5.38 -2.30
C LEU A 289 -8.26 -5.40 -0.89
N LEU A 290 -7.38 -4.45 -0.59
CA LEU A 290 -6.73 -4.32 0.71
C LEU A 290 -7.73 -3.88 1.79
N GLY A 291 -8.78 -3.16 1.40
CA GLY A 291 -9.81 -2.66 2.30
C GLY A 291 -9.27 -1.63 3.30
N VAL A 292 -8.28 -0.84 2.86
CA VAL A 292 -7.65 0.23 3.64
C VAL A 292 -7.99 1.56 3.00
N GLU A 293 -8.36 2.56 3.81
CA GLU A 293 -8.83 3.87 3.34
C GLU A 293 -7.73 4.66 2.60
N THR A 294 -8.11 5.47 1.60
CA THR A 294 -7.18 6.34 0.84
C THR A 294 -6.32 7.21 1.72
N SER A 295 -6.89 7.76 2.80
CA SER A 295 -6.19 8.63 3.75
C SER A 295 -4.94 7.96 4.36
N PHE A 296 -4.96 6.64 4.53
CA PHE A 296 -3.82 5.86 5.01
C PHE A 296 -2.69 5.88 3.99
N TRP A 297 -2.99 5.59 2.72
CA TRP A 297 -1.99 5.57 1.66
C TRP A 297 -1.38 6.94 1.44
N ILE A 298 -2.19 8.00 1.51
CA ILE A 298 -1.71 9.40 1.50
C ILE A 298 -0.77 9.66 2.69
N ALA A 299 -1.15 9.27 3.91
CA ALA A 299 -0.31 9.47 5.09
C ALA A 299 1.04 8.75 4.96
N VAL A 300 1.04 7.50 4.48
CA VAL A 300 2.28 6.73 4.23
C VAL A 300 3.15 7.42 3.17
N ALA A 301 2.56 7.86 2.06
CA ALA A 301 3.28 8.56 1.00
C ALA A 301 3.92 9.87 1.50
N LEU A 302 3.17 10.70 2.22
CA LEU A 302 3.67 11.96 2.76
C LEU A 302 4.72 11.76 3.87
N THR A 303 4.64 10.66 4.61
CA THR A 303 5.66 10.26 5.60
C THR A 303 6.96 9.90 4.88
N TYR A 304 6.88 9.07 3.84
CA TYR A 304 8.05 8.61 3.12
C TYR A 304 8.75 9.74 2.36
N LEU A 305 7.96 10.65 1.79
CA LEU A 305 8.46 11.82 1.08
C LEU A 305 9.32 12.72 1.99
N GLU A 306 8.86 12.99 3.21
CA GLU A 306 9.65 13.73 4.20
C GLU A 306 10.91 12.96 4.63
N PHE A 307 10.81 11.63 4.78
CA PHE A 307 11.99 10.81 5.04
C PHE A 307 13.04 10.93 3.92
N LEU A 308 12.62 10.99 2.65
CA LEU A 308 13.54 11.19 1.53
C LEU A 308 14.20 12.58 1.57
N GLU A 309 13.47 13.61 1.98
CA GLU A 309 14.02 14.98 2.14
C GLU A 309 15.05 15.08 3.28
N GLU A 310 14.82 14.37 4.39
CA GLU A 310 15.68 14.39 5.58
C GLU A 310 16.61 13.17 5.69
N ARG A 311 16.72 12.40 4.61
CA ARG A 311 17.42 11.10 4.56
C ARG A 311 18.80 11.13 5.20
N GLU A 312 19.61 12.14 4.89
CA GLU A 312 20.98 12.25 5.38
C GLU A 312 21.03 12.46 6.90
N SER A 313 20.07 13.18 7.49
CA SER A 313 19.96 13.36 8.94
C SER A 313 19.65 12.04 9.64
N TYR A 314 18.79 11.23 9.02
CA TYR A 314 18.45 9.91 9.52
C TYR A 314 19.60 8.90 9.40
N LEU A 315 20.33 8.91 8.28
CA LEU A 315 21.50 8.06 8.09
C LEU A 315 22.63 8.43 9.05
N ALA A 316 22.82 9.72 9.33
CA ALA A 316 23.76 10.17 10.36
C ALA A 316 23.38 9.61 11.73
N ALA A 317 22.09 9.71 12.10
CA ALA A 317 21.60 9.22 13.39
C ALA A 317 21.64 7.69 13.55
N LEU A 318 21.74 6.91 12.46
CA LEU A 318 21.93 5.46 12.52
C LEU A 318 23.38 5.05 12.80
N ASN A 319 24.34 5.95 12.60
CA ASN A 319 25.77 5.70 12.78
C ASN A 319 26.32 6.24 14.12
N ASP A 320 25.56 7.07 14.83
CA ASP A 320 25.86 7.58 16.17
C ASP A 320 25.48 6.55 17.26
#